data_AF-A0A528AZP4-F1
#
_entry.id   AF-A0A528AZP4-F1
#
_cell.length_a   1.000
_cell.length_b   1.000
_cell.length_c   1.000
_cell.angle_alpha   90.00
_cell.angle_beta   90.00
_cell.angle_gamma   90.00
#
_symmetry.space_group_name_H-M   'P 1'
#
loop_
_entity.id
_entity.type
_entity.pdbx_description
1 polymer ?
#
loop_
_entity_poly.entity_id
_entity_poly.type
_entity_poly.pdbx_seq_one_letter_code
_entity_poly.pdbx_strand_id
1 'polypeptide(L)' 'TWEHHLRAGDYSEWFRHQIRDKELARETAEAEKDEMLSAQESRKHVLDAVRRRYTAPATAPEE' A
#
# COMPACT_ATOMS: atom_id res chain seq x y z
N THR A 1 -10.65 -4.83 11.99
CA THR A 1 -9.51 -5.61 11.47
C THR A 1 -8.52 -4.76 10.69
N TRP A 2 -8.97 -3.90 9.75
CA TRP A 2 -8.03 -3.05 8.99
C TRP A 2 -7.10 -2.22 9.88
N GLU A 3 -7.67 -1.42 10.79
CA GLU A 3 -6.90 -0.58 11.71
C GLU A 3 -5.99 -1.39 12.63
N HIS A 4 -6.44 -2.58 13.07
CA HIS A 4 -5.62 -3.48 13.88
C HIS A 4 -4.34 -3.91 13.14
N HIS A 5 -4.48 -4.39 11.89
CA HIS A 5 -3.35 -4.76 11.05
C HIS A 5 -2.49 -3.56 10.64
N LEU A 6 -3.12 -2.40 10.41
CA LEU A 6 -2.43 -1.15 10.11
C LEU A 6 -1.52 -0.74 11.29
N ARG A 7 -2.04 -0.78 12.52
CA ARG A 7 -1.26 -0.45 13.73
C ARG A 7 -0.20 -1.51 14.07
N ALA A 8 -0.42 -2.75 13.65
CA ALA A 8 0.57 -3.83 13.79
C ALA A 8 1.71 -3.75 12.77
N GLY A 9 1.56 -2.98 11.69
CA GLY A 9 2.56 -2.92 10.60
C GLY A 9 2.47 -4.09 9.63
N ASP A 10 1.36 -4.84 9.64
CA ASP A 10 1.24 -6.10 8.91
C ASP A 10 1.25 -5.89 7.39
N TYR A 11 0.76 -4.74 6.90
CA TYR A 11 0.69 -4.50 5.46
C TYR A 11 2.06 -4.20 4.89
N SER A 12 2.87 -3.36 5.54
CA SER A 12 4.23 -3.08 5.07
C SER A 12 5.11 -4.33 5.08
N GLU A 13 4.98 -5.19 6.09
CA GLU A 13 5.66 -6.49 6.14
C GLU A 13 5.19 -7.42 5.02
N TRP A 14 3.88 -7.49 4.78
CA TRP A 14 3.35 -8.28 3.67
C TRP A 14 3.87 -7.80 2.30
N PHE A 15 3.87 -6.48 2.06
CA PHE A 15 4.43 -5.90 0.82
C PHE A 15 5.91 -6.22 0.65
N ARG A 16 6.68 -6.17 1.74
CA ARG A 16 8.12 -6.46 1.76
C ARG A 16 8.42 -7.93 1.47
N HIS A 17 7.67 -8.85 2.08
CA HIS A 17 8.01 -10.27 2.09
C HIS A 17 7.30 -11.08 1.00
N GLN A 18 6.03 -10.81 0.74
CA GLN A 18 5.23 -11.56 -0.23
C GLN A 18 5.31 -10.96 -1.63
N ILE A 19 5.09 -9.64 -1.74
CA ILE A 19 5.13 -8.94 -3.03
C ILE A 19 6.56 -8.57 -3.42
N ARG A 20 7.48 -8.45 -2.46
CA ARG A 20 8.87 -8.01 -2.63
C ARG A 20 9.00 -6.59 -3.18
N ASP A 21 7.96 -5.77 -3.02
CA ASP A 21 7.99 -4.36 -3.36
C ASP A 21 8.40 -3.55 -2.13
N LYS A 22 9.69 -3.24 -2.08
CA LYS A 22 10.30 -2.50 -0.96
C LYS A 22 9.85 -1.04 -0.93
N GLU A 23 9.49 -0.46 -2.06
CA GLU A 23 9.05 0.93 -2.13
C GLU A 23 7.61 1.05 -1.64
N LEU A 24 6.73 0.16 -2.09
CA LEU A 24 5.36 0.08 -1.58
C LEU A 24 5.30 -0.27 -0.10
N ALA A 25 6.18 -1.17 0.36
CA ALA A 25 6.33 -1.47 1.78
C ALA A 25 6.72 -0.24 2.59
N ARG A 26 7.64 0.59 2.09
CA ARG A 26 8.05 1.82 2.78
C ARG A 26 6.93 2.84 2.83
N GLU A 27 6.28 3.12 1.70
CA GLU A 27 5.16 4.08 1.63
C GLU A 27 4.00 3.64 2.54
N THR A 28 3.73 2.33 2.60
CA THR A 28 2.72 1.76 3.51
C THR A 28 3.14 1.90 4.97
N ALA A 29 4.41 1.65 5.32
CA ALA A 29 4.91 1.79 6.68
C ALA A 29 4.84 3.25 7.18
N GLU A 30 4.97 4.22 6.29
CA GLU A 30 4.79 5.65 6.62
C GLU A 30 3.32 5.93 6.98
N ALA A 31 2.36 5.39 6.24
CA ALA A 31 0.94 5.50 6.56
C ALA A 31 0.53 4.74 7.84
N GLU A 32 1.18 3.60 8.13
CA GLU A 32 0.93 2.81 9.35
C GLU A 32 1.38 3.53 10.63
N LYS A 33 2.49 4.27 10.55
CA LYS A 33 3.05 5.06 11.66
C LYS A 33 2.32 6.37 11.91
N ASP A 34 1.52 6.84 10.95
CA ASP A 34 0.74 8.06 11.13
C ASP A 34 -0.50 7.75 11.97
N GLU A 35 -0.43 8.11 13.26
CA GLU A 35 -1.55 7.96 14.19
C GLU A 35 -2.68 8.95 13.95
N MET A 36 -2.43 10.03 13.19
CA MET A 36 -3.43 11.03 12.83
C MET A 36 -4.28 10.58 11.64
N LEU A 37 -3.78 9.65 10.81
CA LEU A 37 -4.57 9.07 9.73
C LEU A 37 -5.65 8.15 10.28
N SER A 38 -6.89 8.39 9.84
CA SER A 38 -7.97 7.43 10.06
C SER A 38 -7.70 6.14 9.29
N ALA A 39 -8.32 5.04 9.71
CA ALA A 39 -8.27 3.77 8.98
C ALA A 39 -8.68 3.91 7.51
N GLN A 40 -9.60 4.83 7.21
CA GLN A 40 -10.13 5.04 5.88
C GLN A 40 -9.16 5.81 4.98
N GLU A 41 -8.51 6.85 5.51
CA GLU A 41 -7.48 7.61 4.81
C GLU A 41 -6.23 6.76 4.58
N SER A 42 -5.80 6.00 5.59
CA SER A 42 -4.67 5.06 5.46
C SER A 42 -4.93 4.03 4.37
N ARG A 43 -6.14 3.48 4.33
CA ARG A 43 -6.55 2.54 3.28
C ARG A 43 -6.52 3.17 1.90
N LYS A 44 -7.00 4.41 1.77
CA LYS A 44 -6.99 5.14 0.51
C LYS A 44 -5.55 5.37 0.02
N HIS A 45 -4.64 5.76 0.90
CA HIS A 45 -3.21 5.93 0.59
C HIS A 45 -2.58 4.64 0.07
N VAL A 46 -2.76 3.53 0.78
CA VAL A 46 -2.20 2.23 0.38
C VAL A 46 -2.78 1.77 -0.97
N LEU A 47 -4.10 1.91 -1.17
CA LEU A 47 -4.74 1.54 -2.44
C LEU A 47 -4.27 2.40 -3.61
N ASP A 48 -4.08 3.70 -3.39
CA ASP A 48 -3.57 4.60 -4.41
C ASP A 48 -2.12 4.27 -4.79
N ALA A 49 -1.28 3.97 -3.80
CA ALA A 49 0.09 3.51 -3.99
C ALA A 49 0.16 2.18 -4.78
N VAL A 50 -0.76 1.24 -4.49
CA VAL A 50 -0.90 -0.02 -5.24
C VAL A 50 -1.34 0.25 -6.67
N ARG A 51 -2.35 1.10 -6.88
CA ARG A 51 -2.86 1.42 -8.22
C ARG A 51 -1.80 2.06 -9.10
N ARG A 52 -1.06 3.03 -8.56
CA ARG A 52 0.05 3.68 -9.26
C ARG A 52 1.11 2.69 -9.76
N ARG A 53 1.34 1.59 -9.04
CA ARG A 53 2.38 0.60 -9.36
C ARG A 53 1.89 -0.59 -10.18
N TYR A 54 0.68 -1.06 -9.93
CA TYR A 54 0.17 -2.34 -10.45
C TYR A 54 -1.06 -2.22 -11.34
N THR A 55 -1.67 -1.04 -11.44
CA THR A 55 -2.82 -0.83 -12.34
C THR A 55 -2.51 0.17 -13.45
N ALA A 56 -1.26 0.22 -13.92
CA ALA A 56 -0.99 0.85 -15.22
C ALA A 56 -1.91 0.20 -16.26
N PRO A 57 -2.55 0.99 -17.15
CA PRO A 57 -3.37 0.41 -18.21
C PRO A 57 -2.50 -0.57 -19.00
N ALA A 58 -3.02 -1.76 -19.29
CA ALA A 58 -2.40 -2.64 -20.26
C ALA A 58 -2.46 -1.91 -21.60
N THR A 59 -1.41 -1.16 -21.94
CA THR A 59 -1.28 -0.56 -23.26
C THR A 59 -1.10 -1.74 -24.22
N ALA A 60 -2.20 -2.14 -24.87
CA ALA A 60 -2.09 -2.94 -26.09
C ALA A 60 -1.24 -2.14 -27.07
N PRO A 61 -0.24 -2.73 -27.74
CA PRO A 61 0.41 -2.04 -28.85
C PRO A 61 -0.66 -1.70 -29.89
N GLU A 62 -0.82 -0.42 -30.20
CA GLU A 62 -1.55 0.00 -31.40
C GLU A 62 -0.73 -0.49 -32.61
N GLU A 63 -1.34 -1.36 -33.42
CA GLU A 63 -0.81 -1.83 -34.71
C GLU A 63 -0.90 -0.74 -35.79
#